data_AF-A0A942V7C3-F1
#
_entry.id   AF-A0A942V7C3-F1
#
_cell.length_a   1.000
_cell.length_b   1.000
_cell.length_c   1.000
_cell.angle_alpha   90.00
_cell.angle_beta   90.00
_cell.angle_gamma   90.00
#
_symmetry.space_group_name_H-M   'P 1'
#
loop_
_entity.id
_entity.type
_entity.pdbx_description
1 polymer ?
#
loop_
_entity_poly.entity_id
_entity_poly.type
_entity_poly.pdbx_seq_one_letter_code
_entity_poly.pdbx_strand_id
1 'polypeptide(L)'
;MESINIFTQDSYFAITLFTLGLLLFSTIFSSRADKIAAPLWLLFIGLAVEFVAGGVSAEVTNVYNEGGSITAYVFVELLLLLIAMIFMAMAASQLLIRSLPSSPVIVMVTVLGVVAIAFFLFISPDGEMVNSMRQIFPLAAFAYIALSFWAQTFQRFNGGNLISALATTIVTVFLSMRLSGIQAVVAADMWFIPALTYTLLSLAFIMLYSDSMQTKLQKTELEVEKYNNRIEEIIRSSPFPIIISRLSDDKIILANNNAVKLFGINPQELERYRLKDFFADSDNRQLLNERLEQEREVQDFEILVKTPISNTPFWLLASANVIDYNYDVVLYSAYQDITSRKNRETLLKNQATRDPLTSLYNRRYFEDEVSKLILKAKADKMPYSVLMIDADLFKRVNDTYGHKVGDKVLIELASTSERALRDKDIVARYGGEEFVVFLPGIDSKEGRGVADRLRESISQVVVYSDDNKPVTFTVSIGVSSSEISDNIDTLIKTADEALYRAKQNGRNRVEVFSPKDFDDFVKQGQVERKDESQNHHPVFDKENVAEISLLDGIETSKLQNEQTFVEDARESRSVLPGVDAEDLK
;
A
#
# COMPACT_ATOMS: atom_id res chain seq x y z
N MET A 1 2.17 66.54 -53.42
CA MET A 1 1.03 66.31 -52.53
C MET A 1 1.45 66.82 -51.16
N GLU A 2 0.91 67.96 -50.74
CA GLU A 2 1.09 68.46 -49.37
C GLU A 2 0.50 67.42 -48.41
N SER A 3 1.34 66.87 -47.53
CA SER A 3 0.90 65.95 -46.49
C SER A 3 0.06 66.74 -45.48
N ILE A 4 -1.24 66.43 -45.40
CA ILE A 4 -2.12 66.94 -44.35
C ILE A 4 -1.59 66.36 -43.03
N ASN A 5 -0.95 67.19 -42.21
CA ASN A 5 -0.51 66.80 -40.86
C ASN A 5 -1.74 66.83 -39.95
N ILE A 6 -2.44 65.70 -39.83
CA ILE A 6 -3.72 65.56 -39.10
C ILE A 6 -3.52 65.66 -37.57
N PHE A 7 -2.28 65.49 -37.10
CA PHE A 7 -1.94 65.38 -35.69
C PHE A 7 -0.94 66.47 -35.28
N THR A 8 -1.13 67.02 -34.08
CA THR A 8 -0.19 67.96 -33.45
C THR A 8 0.95 67.20 -32.77
N GLN A 9 2.06 67.89 -32.47
CA GLN A 9 3.18 67.32 -31.70
C GLN A 9 2.72 66.74 -30.34
N ASP A 10 1.71 67.35 -29.71
CA ASP A 10 1.08 66.84 -28.49
C ASP A 10 0.35 65.51 -28.71
N SER A 11 -0.28 65.33 -29.88
CA SER A 11 -0.97 64.09 -30.25
C SER A 11 0.01 62.92 -30.40
N TYR A 12 1.20 63.18 -30.92
CA TYR A 12 2.28 62.20 -31.07
C TYR A 12 2.82 61.69 -29.74
N PHE A 13 3.05 62.63 -28.81
CA PHE A 13 3.48 62.30 -27.45
C PHE A 13 2.41 61.49 -26.72
N ALA A 14 1.13 61.86 -26.83
CA ALA A 14 0.02 61.15 -26.20
C ALA A 14 -0.13 59.69 -26.69
N ILE A 15 -0.02 59.44 -28.01
CA ILE A 15 -0.12 58.08 -28.56
C ILE A 15 1.07 57.21 -28.10
N THR A 16 2.27 57.78 -28.07
CA THR A 16 3.47 57.07 -27.62
C THR A 16 3.39 56.75 -26.13
N LEU A 17 2.89 57.67 -25.31
CA LEU A 17 2.68 57.46 -23.88
C LEU A 17 1.61 56.37 -23.62
N PHE A 18 0.52 56.38 -24.40
CA PHE A 18 -0.53 55.37 -24.29
C PHE A 18 -0.01 53.95 -24.60
N THR A 19 0.75 53.81 -25.69
CA THR A 19 1.34 52.52 -26.09
C THR A 19 2.44 52.05 -25.12
N LEU A 20 3.18 52.97 -24.49
CA LEU A 20 4.08 52.65 -23.38
C LEU A 20 3.29 52.14 -22.14
N GLY A 21 2.12 52.72 -21.86
CA GLY A 21 1.20 52.21 -20.84
C GLY A 21 0.66 50.81 -21.13
N LEU A 22 0.35 50.51 -22.39
CA LEU A 22 -0.01 49.16 -22.84
C LEU A 22 1.14 48.17 -22.60
N LEU A 23 2.37 48.58 -22.91
CA LEU A 23 3.56 47.77 -22.66
C LEU A 23 3.76 47.50 -21.16
N LEU A 24 3.58 48.51 -20.30
CA LEU A 24 3.61 48.34 -18.84
C LEU A 24 2.58 47.31 -18.37
N PHE A 25 1.33 47.41 -18.85
CA PHE A 25 0.28 46.46 -18.50
C PHE A 25 0.65 45.03 -18.91
N SER A 26 1.12 44.83 -20.15
CA SER A 26 1.58 43.52 -20.61
C SER A 26 2.78 43.00 -19.83
N THR A 27 3.69 43.88 -19.40
CA THR A 27 4.83 43.50 -18.55
C THR A 27 4.36 42.99 -17.20
N ILE A 28 3.46 43.72 -16.54
CA ILE A 28 2.88 43.31 -15.25
C ILE A 28 2.17 41.97 -15.39
N PHE A 29 1.31 41.83 -16.41
CA PHE A 29 0.55 40.60 -16.64
C PHE A 29 1.47 39.40 -16.90
N SER A 30 2.41 39.55 -17.84
CA SER A 30 3.32 38.48 -18.24
C SER A 30 4.38 38.15 -17.18
N SER A 31 4.72 39.09 -16.28
CA SER A 31 5.64 38.86 -15.17
C SER A 31 5.14 37.87 -14.12
N ARG A 32 3.86 37.48 -14.16
CA ARG A 32 3.32 36.37 -13.35
C ARG A 32 3.89 35.00 -13.75
N ALA A 33 4.56 34.91 -14.90
CA ALA A 33 5.34 33.74 -15.27
C ALA A 33 6.78 33.88 -14.74
N ASP A 34 7.10 33.14 -13.67
CA ASP A 34 8.34 33.28 -12.89
C ASP A 34 9.63 33.28 -13.72
N LYS A 35 9.66 32.58 -14.85
CA LYS A 35 10.89 32.38 -15.65
C LYS A 35 11.21 33.49 -16.64
N ILE A 36 10.30 34.45 -16.84
CA ILE A 36 10.46 35.52 -17.84
C ILE A 36 10.27 36.91 -17.22
N ALA A 37 9.93 37.01 -15.94
CA ALA A 37 9.61 38.28 -15.27
C ALA A 37 10.77 39.30 -15.33
N ALA A 38 11.97 38.90 -14.91
CA ALA A 38 13.14 39.79 -14.84
C ALA A 38 13.52 40.44 -16.19
N PRO A 39 13.67 39.69 -17.31
CA PRO A 39 13.99 40.31 -18.60
C PRO A 39 12.91 41.23 -19.13
N LEU A 40 11.62 40.92 -18.89
CA LEU A 40 10.51 41.78 -19.34
C LEU A 40 10.52 43.13 -18.62
N TRP A 41 10.81 43.15 -17.31
CA TRP A 41 10.96 44.38 -16.54
C TRP A 41 12.17 45.21 -16.97
N LEU A 42 13.31 44.57 -17.22
CA LEU A 42 14.51 45.26 -17.72
C LEU A 42 14.24 45.88 -19.10
N LEU A 43 13.53 45.17 -19.98
CA LEU A 43 13.17 45.68 -21.31
C LEU A 43 12.20 46.87 -21.21
N PHE A 44 11.18 46.78 -20.35
CA PHE A 44 10.26 47.88 -20.09
C PHE A 44 10.99 49.11 -19.54
N ILE A 45 11.86 48.94 -18.55
CA ILE A 45 12.63 50.04 -17.95
C ILE A 45 13.51 50.71 -19.02
N GLY A 46 14.20 49.93 -19.86
CA GLY A 46 15.03 50.47 -20.94
C GLY A 46 14.21 51.33 -21.92
N LEU A 47 13.05 50.83 -22.36
CA LEU A 47 12.16 51.54 -23.29
C LEU A 47 11.49 52.77 -22.67
N ALA A 48 11.18 52.73 -21.36
CA ALA A 48 10.68 53.89 -20.62
C ALA A 48 11.75 54.98 -20.50
N VAL A 49 13.02 54.62 -20.28
CA VAL A 49 14.14 55.57 -20.27
C VAL A 49 14.38 56.15 -21.66
N GLU A 50 14.27 55.35 -22.72
CA GLU A 50 14.34 55.82 -24.11
C GLU A 50 13.22 56.84 -24.43
N PHE A 51 12.00 56.58 -23.95
CA PHE A 51 10.88 57.53 -24.09
C PHE A 51 11.18 58.88 -23.42
N VAL A 52 11.73 58.85 -22.20
CA VAL A 52 12.14 60.08 -21.49
C VAL A 52 13.25 60.81 -22.26
N ALA A 53 14.24 60.08 -22.81
CA ALA A 53 15.28 60.67 -23.64
C ALA A 53 14.71 61.37 -24.89
N GLY A 54 13.69 60.77 -25.53
CA GLY A 54 12.95 61.38 -26.63
C GLY A 54 12.27 62.71 -26.24
N GLY A 55 11.70 62.78 -25.04
CA GLY A 55 11.16 64.03 -24.48
C GLY A 55 12.23 65.10 -24.27
N VAL A 56 13.40 64.72 -23.72
CA VAL A 56 14.54 65.64 -23.59
C VAL A 56 15.04 66.11 -24.96
N SER A 57 15.04 65.24 -25.97
CA SER A 57 15.41 65.58 -27.36
C SER A 57 14.49 66.64 -27.98
N ALA A 58 13.18 66.55 -27.70
CA ALA A 58 12.22 67.58 -28.11
C ALA A 58 12.53 68.92 -27.44
N GLU A 59 12.86 68.91 -26.15
CA GLU A 59 13.23 70.12 -25.41
C GLU A 59 14.56 70.73 -25.88
N VAL A 60 15.57 69.90 -26.21
CA VAL A 60 16.82 70.35 -26.86
C VAL A 60 16.50 71.14 -28.13
N THR A 61 15.54 70.66 -28.93
CA THR A 61 15.14 71.30 -30.18
C THR A 61 14.46 72.65 -29.92
N ASN A 62 13.59 72.73 -28.91
CA ASN A 62 12.96 73.99 -28.49
C ASN A 62 13.99 75.01 -28.02
N VAL A 63 14.88 74.64 -27.09
CA VAL A 63 15.92 75.52 -26.54
C VAL A 63 16.90 75.97 -27.63
N TYR A 64 17.24 75.09 -28.58
CA TYR A 64 18.08 75.45 -29.73
C TYR A 64 17.40 76.52 -30.61
N ASN A 65 16.12 76.33 -30.92
CA ASN A 65 15.34 77.27 -31.72
C ASN A 65 15.17 78.64 -31.02
N GLU A 66 15.15 78.66 -29.69
CA GLU A 66 15.13 79.87 -28.86
C GLU A 66 16.53 80.51 -28.66
N GLY A 67 17.59 79.92 -29.21
CA GLY A 67 18.96 80.44 -29.15
C GLY A 67 19.70 80.15 -27.83
N GLY A 68 19.21 79.21 -27.03
CA GLY A 68 19.81 78.80 -25.76
C GLY A 68 20.98 77.82 -25.91
N SER A 69 21.76 77.64 -24.84
CA SER A 69 22.83 76.63 -24.79
C SER A 69 22.24 75.23 -24.60
N ILE A 70 22.50 74.33 -25.56
CA ILE A 70 21.97 72.96 -25.57
C ILE A 70 22.91 71.92 -24.94
N THR A 71 24.15 72.29 -24.58
CA THR A 71 25.20 71.33 -24.20
C THR A 71 24.80 70.46 -23.01
N ALA A 72 24.19 71.03 -21.97
CA ALA A 72 23.74 70.28 -20.81
C ALA A 72 22.57 69.34 -21.13
N TYR A 73 21.63 69.79 -21.97
CA TYR A 73 20.48 68.98 -22.37
C TYR A 73 20.88 67.81 -23.27
N VAL A 74 21.80 68.03 -24.22
CA VAL A 74 22.38 66.97 -25.07
C VAL A 74 23.17 65.96 -24.23
N PHE A 75 23.90 66.40 -23.20
CA PHE A 75 24.58 65.51 -22.26
C PHE A 75 23.59 64.57 -21.57
N VAL A 76 22.50 65.13 -21.02
CA VAL A 76 21.45 64.36 -20.32
C VAL A 76 20.76 63.40 -21.28
N GLU A 77 20.43 63.83 -22.49
CA GLU A 77 19.82 63.00 -23.52
C GLU A 77 20.69 61.77 -23.86
N LEU A 78 21.98 61.99 -24.17
CA LEU A 78 22.90 60.90 -24.53
C LEU A 78 23.13 59.94 -23.37
N LEU A 79 23.18 60.45 -22.13
CA LEU A 79 23.28 59.62 -20.92
C LEU A 79 22.04 58.74 -20.74
N LEU A 80 20.83 59.29 -20.93
CA LEU A 80 19.59 58.52 -20.87
C LEU A 80 19.54 57.44 -21.96
N LEU A 81 19.95 57.74 -23.20
CA LEU A 81 20.04 56.74 -24.28
C LEU A 81 21.03 55.62 -23.96
N LEU A 82 22.16 55.93 -23.30
CA LEU A 82 23.10 54.91 -22.82
C LEU A 82 22.46 54.02 -21.74
N ILE A 83 21.79 54.63 -20.76
CA ILE A 83 21.09 53.88 -19.70
C ILE A 83 20.03 52.96 -20.30
N ALA A 84 19.22 53.47 -21.24
CA ALA A 84 18.22 52.70 -21.96
C ALA A 84 18.84 51.49 -22.68
N MET A 85 19.96 51.70 -23.38
CA MET A 85 20.70 50.64 -24.06
C MET A 85 21.22 49.57 -23.10
N ILE A 86 21.75 49.96 -21.93
CA ILE A 86 22.23 49.02 -20.91
C ILE A 86 21.08 48.11 -20.44
N PHE A 87 19.94 48.68 -20.09
CA PHE A 87 18.77 47.91 -19.66
C PHE A 87 18.25 46.97 -20.77
N MET A 88 18.18 47.45 -22.01
CA MET A 88 17.81 46.64 -23.17
C MET A 88 18.81 45.51 -23.43
N ALA A 89 20.12 45.76 -23.29
CA ALA A 89 21.16 44.75 -23.41
C ALA A 89 21.09 43.71 -22.29
N MET A 90 20.80 44.13 -21.05
CA MET A 90 20.57 43.22 -19.93
C MET A 90 19.36 42.31 -20.18
N ALA A 91 18.25 42.88 -20.64
CA ALA A 91 17.05 42.12 -20.99
C ALA A 91 17.32 41.11 -22.11
N ALA A 92 17.93 41.58 -23.20
CA ALA A 92 18.29 40.77 -24.35
C ALA A 92 19.26 39.64 -23.97
N SER A 93 20.22 39.87 -23.08
CA SER A 93 21.15 38.86 -22.57
C SER A 93 20.43 37.77 -21.77
N GLN A 94 19.53 38.14 -20.86
CA GLN A 94 18.73 37.20 -20.08
C GLN A 94 17.73 36.40 -20.94
N LEU A 95 17.27 36.99 -22.05
CA LEU A 95 16.44 36.32 -23.05
C LEU A 95 17.25 35.32 -23.90
N LEU A 96 18.44 35.71 -24.39
CA LEU A 96 19.22 34.93 -25.37
C LEU A 96 19.79 33.64 -24.78
N ILE A 97 20.31 33.67 -23.55
CA ILE A 97 21.11 32.55 -23.02
C ILE A 97 20.91 32.42 -21.50
N ARG A 98 20.22 31.35 -21.06
CA ARG A 98 20.05 31.02 -19.62
C ARG A 98 21.38 30.78 -18.85
N SER A 99 22.54 30.80 -19.51
CA SER A 99 23.80 30.28 -18.96
C SER A 99 25.09 31.11 -19.22
N LEU A 100 25.03 32.35 -19.71
CA LEU A 100 26.21 33.23 -19.77
C LEU A 100 26.06 34.35 -18.71
N PRO A 101 27.08 34.59 -17.86
CA PRO A 101 27.05 35.72 -16.94
C PRO A 101 26.93 37.00 -17.77
N SER A 102 26.02 37.87 -17.38
CA SER A 102 25.71 39.12 -18.06
C SER A 102 26.89 40.11 -18.10
N SER A 103 27.97 39.85 -17.35
CA SER A 103 29.06 40.80 -17.13
C SER A 103 29.88 41.18 -18.37
N PRO A 104 30.27 40.30 -19.31
CA PRO A 104 31.20 40.70 -20.37
C PRO A 104 30.55 41.63 -21.40
N VAL A 105 29.29 41.35 -21.78
CA VAL A 105 28.55 42.15 -22.76
C VAL A 105 28.15 43.50 -22.18
N ILE A 106 27.66 43.54 -20.94
CA ILE A 106 27.32 44.79 -20.24
C ILE A 106 28.56 45.67 -20.10
N VAL A 107 29.68 45.11 -19.67
CA VAL A 107 30.95 45.85 -19.51
C VAL A 107 31.41 46.40 -20.87
N MET A 108 31.35 45.59 -21.93
CA MET A 108 31.73 46.05 -23.27
C MET A 108 30.84 47.20 -23.77
N VAL A 109 29.52 47.06 -23.69
CA VAL A 109 28.55 48.08 -24.14
C VAL A 109 28.68 49.36 -23.31
N THR A 110 28.83 49.24 -22.00
CA THR A 110 28.97 50.39 -21.08
C THR A 110 30.29 51.13 -21.33
N VAL A 111 31.41 50.41 -21.46
CA VAL A 111 32.73 51.02 -21.71
C VAL A 111 32.75 51.72 -23.07
N LEU A 112 32.27 51.07 -24.14
CA LEU A 112 32.23 51.68 -25.47
C LEU A 112 31.29 52.89 -25.51
N GLY A 113 30.13 52.81 -24.85
CA GLY A 113 29.15 53.89 -24.79
C GLY A 113 29.65 55.11 -24.01
N VAL A 114 30.27 54.91 -22.85
CA VAL A 114 30.86 56.00 -22.04
C VAL A 114 32.06 56.63 -22.75
N VAL A 115 32.93 55.83 -23.37
CA VAL A 115 34.06 56.33 -24.17
C VAL A 115 33.56 57.17 -25.35
N ALA A 116 32.52 56.71 -26.05
CA ALA A 116 31.93 57.47 -27.14
C ALA A 116 31.34 58.81 -26.65
N ILE A 117 30.50 58.79 -25.60
CA ILE A 117 29.90 60.01 -25.03
C ILE A 117 30.97 61.01 -24.58
N ALA A 118 31.98 60.56 -23.83
CA ALA A 118 33.07 61.41 -23.36
C ALA A 118 33.92 61.98 -24.51
N PHE A 119 34.22 61.17 -25.53
CA PHE A 119 34.97 61.61 -26.70
C PHE A 119 34.20 62.70 -27.47
N PHE A 120 32.90 62.54 -27.72
CA PHE A 120 32.17 63.49 -28.57
C PHE A 120 31.77 64.79 -27.86
N LEU A 121 31.52 64.77 -26.56
CA LEU A 121 31.21 65.99 -25.80
C LEU A 121 32.44 66.88 -25.57
N PHE A 122 33.62 66.27 -25.41
CA PHE A 122 34.81 66.99 -24.96
C PHE A 122 35.92 67.09 -26.02
N ILE A 123 35.95 66.24 -27.05
CA ILE A 123 37.05 66.18 -28.03
C ILE A 123 36.62 66.65 -29.42
N SER A 124 35.40 66.36 -29.89
CA SER A 124 34.90 66.81 -31.21
C SER A 124 33.38 67.04 -31.24
N PRO A 125 32.88 68.18 -30.72
CA PRO A 125 31.46 68.50 -30.67
C PRO A 125 30.97 69.01 -32.03
N ASP A 126 30.79 68.11 -33.00
CA ASP A 126 30.19 68.45 -34.30
C ASP A 126 28.73 67.97 -34.37
N GLY A 127 27.82 68.85 -34.80
CA GLY A 127 26.37 68.64 -34.71
C GLY A 127 25.86 67.45 -35.51
N GLU A 128 26.51 67.13 -36.63
CA GLU A 128 26.19 65.98 -37.48
C GLU A 128 26.52 64.64 -36.78
N MET A 129 27.56 64.60 -35.94
CA MET A 129 27.94 63.38 -35.21
C MET A 129 27.00 63.10 -34.05
N VAL A 130 26.53 64.13 -33.32
CA VAL A 130 25.50 63.97 -32.28
C VAL A 130 24.21 63.39 -32.88
N ASN A 131 23.80 63.87 -34.06
CA ASN A 131 22.65 63.34 -34.78
C ASN A 131 22.86 61.87 -35.22
N SER A 132 24.09 61.49 -35.58
CA SER A 132 24.44 60.10 -35.89
C SER A 132 24.34 59.19 -34.65
N MET A 133 24.79 59.66 -33.48
CA MET A 133 24.69 58.87 -32.23
C MET A 133 23.24 58.65 -31.78
N ARG A 134 22.37 59.66 -31.93
CA ARG A 134 20.92 59.54 -31.68
C ARG A 134 20.27 58.40 -32.47
N GLN A 135 20.86 58.03 -33.61
CA GLN A 135 20.36 56.96 -34.48
C GLN A 135 21.06 55.61 -34.24
N ILE A 136 22.36 55.60 -33.97
CA ILE A 136 23.16 54.38 -33.77
C ILE A 136 22.77 53.67 -32.47
N PHE A 137 22.54 54.41 -31.38
CA PHE A 137 22.29 53.80 -30.08
C PHE A 137 20.99 52.97 -30.02
N PRO A 138 19.81 53.50 -30.42
CA PRO A 138 18.60 52.70 -30.51
C PRO A 138 18.73 51.53 -31.50
N LEU A 139 19.37 51.76 -32.65
CA LEU A 139 19.56 50.71 -33.67
C LEU A 139 20.34 49.51 -33.11
N ALA A 140 21.43 49.77 -32.39
CA ALA A 140 22.24 48.72 -31.78
C ALA A 140 21.45 47.92 -30.72
N ALA A 141 20.66 48.60 -29.89
CA ALA A 141 19.84 47.97 -28.86
C ALA A 141 18.77 47.05 -29.47
N PHE A 142 18.01 47.53 -30.45
CA PHE A 142 16.96 46.74 -31.12
C PHE A 142 17.54 45.60 -31.97
N ALA A 143 18.67 45.81 -32.64
CA ALA A 143 19.35 44.74 -33.39
C ALA A 143 19.77 43.60 -32.46
N TYR A 144 20.26 43.92 -31.26
CA TYR A 144 20.64 42.92 -30.26
C TYR A 144 19.42 42.16 -29.72
N ILE A 145 18.34 42.86 -29.36
CA ILE A 145 17.08 42.23 -28.93
C ILE A 145 16.49 41.33 -30.03
N ALA A 146 16.50 41.79 -31.28
CA ALA A 146 15.99 41.02 -32.41
C ALA A 146 16.77 39.71 -32.59
N LEU A 147 18.09 39.78 -32.54
CA LEU A 147 18.95 38.60 -32.56
C LEU A 147 18.62 37.66 -31.38
N SER A 148 18.32 38.20 -30.19
CA SER A 148 17.92 37.39 -29.03
C SER A 148 16.67 36.56 -29.25
N PHE A 149 15.63 37.17 -29.82
CA PHE A 149 14.36 36.47 -30.06
C PHE A 149 14.46 35.49 -31.23
N TRP A 150 15.23 35.83 -32.27
CA TRP A 150 15.52 34.90 -33.38
C TRP A 150 16.23 33.63 -32.88
N ALA A 151 17.25 33.77 -32.03
CA ALA A 151 17.97 32.64 -31.46
C ALA A 151 17.04 31.67 -30.70
N GLN A 152 16.03 32.20 -30.00
CA GLN A 152 15.08 31.37 -29.25
C GLN A 152 14.00 30.72 -30.11
N THR A 153 13.62 31.35 -31.23
CA THR A 153 12.58 30.83 -32.13
C THR A 153 12.94 29.46 -32.72
N PHE A 154 14.23 29.21 -32.96
CA PHE A 154 14.71 27.94 -33.50
C PHE A 154 14.85 26.82 -32.47
N GLN A 155 14.85 27.14 -31.16
CA GLN A 155 15.05 26.12 -30.11
C GLN A 155 13.75 25.45 -29.67
N ARG A 156 12.63 26.17 -29.68
CA ARG A 156 11.28 25.66 -29.44
C ARG A 156 10.29 26.49 -30.25
N PHE A 157 9.34 25.85 -30.91
CA PHE A 157 8.31 26.52 -31.72
C PHE A 157 7.33 27.28 -30.81
N ASN A 158 7.80 28.40 -30.27
CA ASN A 158 7.08 29.25 -29.33
C ASN A 158 6.59 30.48 -30.09
N GLY A 159 5.30 30.53 -30.43
CA GLY A 159 4.72 31.61 -31.24
C GLY A 159 5.00 33.02 -30.69
N GLY A 160 5.14 33.15 -29.36
CA GLY A 160 5.52 34.42 -28.72
C GLY A 160 6.94 34.90 -29.05
N ASN A 161 7.92 34.00 -29.12
CA ASN A 161 9.30 34.37 -29.50
C ASN A 161 9.39 34.79 -30.96
N LEU A 162 8.64 34.13 -31.85
CA LEU A 162 8.57 34.48 -33.27
C LEU A 162 8.00 35.89 -33.47
N ILE A 163 6.92 36.22 -32.77
CA ILE A 163 6.29 37.55 -32.87
C ILE A 163 7.19 38.63 -32.28
N SER A 164 7.86 38.36 -31.16
CA SER A 164 8.88 39.26 -30.61
C SER A 164 10.04 39.50 -31.58
N ALA A 165 10.52 38.44 -32.25
CA ALA A 165 11.61 38.51 -33.23
C ALA A 165 11.18 39.35 -34.44
N LEU A 166 9.99 39.09 -34.99
CA LEU A 166 9.46 39.87 -36.12
C LEU A 166 9.27 41.34 -35.75
N ALA A 167 8.68 41.62 -34.58
CA ALA A 167 8.46 42.97 -34.07
C ALA A 167 9.76 43.77 -33.99
N THR A 168 10.76 43.22 -33.30
CA THR A 168 12.06 43.89 -33.08
C THR A 168 12.89 43.98 -34.37
N THR A 169 12.75 43.03 -35.30
CA THR A 169 13.36 43.09 -36.63
C THR A 169 12.77 44.23 -37.47
N ILE A 170 11.44 44.37 -37.48
CA ILE A 170 10.75 45.46 -38.19
C ILE A 170 11.28 46.82 -37.72
N VAL A 171 11.39 47.00 -36.40
CA VAL A 171 11.94 48.22 -35.80
C VAL A 171 13.39 48.45 -36.21
N THR A 172 14.22 47.41 -36.16
CA THR A 172 15.64 47.48 -36.56
C THR A 172 15.78 47.91 -38.02
N VAL A 173 14.94 47.39 -38.92
CA VAL A 173 14.93 47.78 -40.34
C VAL A 173 14.56 49.25 -40.51
N PHE A 174 13.52 49.73 -39.83
CA PHE A 174 13.14 51.15 -39.89
C PHE A 174 14.26 52.08 -39.38
N LEU A 175 14.90 51.73 -38.27
CA LEU A 175 16.03 52.49 -37.73
C LEU A 175 17.25 52.46 -38.68
N SER A 176 17.50 51.34 -39.36
CA SER A 176 18.59 51.21 -40.35
C SER A 176 18.35 52.05 -41.61
N MET A 177 17.09 52.09 -42.08
CA MET A 177 16.68 52.92 -43.21
C MET A 177 16.85 54.41 -42.92
N ARG A 178 16.60 54.81 -41.67
CA ARG A 178 16.83 56.18 -41.18
C ARG A 178 18.31 56.55 -41.21
N LEU A 179 19.16 55.68 -40.65
CA LEU A 179 20.62 55.88 -40.63
C LEU A 179 21.20 56.02 -42.03
N SER A 180 20.62 55.30 -43.01
CA SER A 180 21.06 55.32 -44.41
C SER A 180 20.56 56.55 -45.20
N GLY A 181 19.82 57.46 -44.58
CA GLY A 181 19.39 58.72 -45.20
C GLY A 181 18.33 58.56 -46.30
N ILE A 182 17.56 57.48 -46.30
CA ILE A 182 16.53 57.23 -47.32
C ILE A 182 15.44 58.31 -47.24
N GLN A 183 15.35 59.18 -48.25
CA GLN A 183 14.51 60.39 -48.24
C GLN A 183 13.03 60.14 -47.88
N ALA A 184 12.44 59.02 -48.29
CA ALA A 184 11.06 58.67 -47.96
C ALA A 184 10.82 58.40 -46.46
N VAL A 185 11.87 58.01 -45.73
CA VAL A 185 11.84 57.73 -44.28
C VAL A 185 12.30 58.96 -43.49
N VAL A 186 13.27 59.71 -44.00
CA VAL A 186 13.79 60.94 -43.38
C VAL A 186 12.78 62.08 -43.44
N ALA A 187 11.89 62.12 -44.46
CA ALA A 187 10.89 63.18 -44.64
C ALA A 187 9.56 62.96 -43.89
N ALA A 188 9.36 61.82 -43.23
CA ALA A 188 8.14 61.53 -42.48
C ALA A 188 8.35 61.80 -40.98
N ASP A 189 7.39 62.43 -40.30
CA ASP A 189 7.40 62.57 -38.83
C ASP A 189 7.34 61.17 -38.20
N MET A 190 8.47 60.66 -37.69
CA MET A 190 8.68 59.25 -37.29
C MET A 190 8.06 58.87 -35.93
N TRP A 191 7.10 59.65 -35.42
CA TRP A 191 6.46 59.43 -34.10
C TRP A 191 5.80 58.05 -33.97
N PHE A 192 5.36 57.46 -35.08
CA PHE A 192 4.64 56.19 -35.09
C PHE A 192 5.55 54.99 -34.81
N ILE A 193 6.88 55.12 -34.95
CA ILE A 193 7.81 54.00 -34.74
C ILE A 193 7.80 53.55 -33.28
N PRO A 194 8.06 54.39 -32.26
CA PRO A 194 7.93 54.02 -30.85
C PRO A 194 6.55 53.45 -30.50
N ALA A 195 5.47 54.04 -31.02
CA ALA A 195 4.13 53.53 -30.78
C ALA A 195 3.89 52.12 -31.34
N LEU A 196 4.41 51.86 -32.55
CA LEU A 196 4.38 50.54 -33.18
C LEU A 196 5.26 49.54 -32.43
N THR A 197 6.45 49.95 -31.96
CA THR A 197 7.36 49.08 -31.21
C THR A 197 6.72 48.59 -29.92
N TYR A 198 6.15 49.49 -29.12
CA TYR A 198 5.52 49.17 -27.84
C TYR A 198 4.29 48.30 -28.01
N THR A 199 3.49 48.54 -29.05
CA THR A 199 2.29 47.74 -29.35
C THR A 199 2.68 46.31 -29.76
N LEU A 200 3.64 46.17 -30.66
CA LEU A 200 4.10 44.84 -31.11
C LEU A 200 4.77 44.06 -29.98
N LEU A 201 5.58 44.74 -29.16
CA LEU A 201 6.23 44.11 -28.01
C LEU A 201 5.23 43.70 -26.93
N SER A 202 4.19 44.50 -26.71
CA SER A 202 3.08 44.18 -25.80
C SER A 202 2.34 42.90 -26.23
N LEU A 203 2.02 42.78 -27.52
CA LEU A 203 1.44 41.55 -28.08
C LEU A 203 2.38 40.36 -27.86
N ALA A 204 3.68 40.57 -28.08
CA ALA A 204 4.67 39.52 -27.93
C ALA A 204 4.82 39.05 -26.47
N PHE A 205 4.76 39.96 -25.50
CA PHE A 205 4.78 39.64 -24.07
C PHE A 205 3.59 38.78 -23.66
N ILE A 206 2.39 39.09 -24.18
CA ILE A 206 1.18 38.30 -23.93
C ILE A 206 1.32 36.89 -24.51
N MET A 207 1.87 36.77 -25.73
CA MET A 207 2.09 35.46 -26.35
C MET A 207 3.15 34.62 -25.63
N LEU A 208 4.23 35.24 -25.15
CA LEU A 208 5.23 34.59 -24.30
C LEU A 208 4.63 34.02 -23.02
N TYR A 209 3.72 34.77 -22.40
CA TYR A 209 2.98 34.30 -21.22
C TYR A 209 2.07 33.12 -21.56
N SER A 210 1.30 33.21 -22.65
CA SER A 210 0.41 32.13 -23.11
C SER A 210 1.18 30.82 -23.34
N ASP A 211 2.33 30.89 -24.02
CA ASP A 211 3.19 29.73 -24.28
C ASP A 211 3.75 29.10 -22.98
N SER A 212 4.18 29.95 -22.04
CA SER A 212 4.63 29.50 -20.72
C SER A 212 3.50 28.79 -19.95
N MET A 213 2.27 29.28 -20.06
CA MET A 213 1.11 28.66 -19.40
C MET A 213 0.72 27.33 -20.03
N GLN A 214 0.71 27.24 -21.37
CA GLN A 214 0.45 25.98 -22.08
C GLN A 214 1.49 24.90 -21.72
N THR A 215 2.77 25.28 -21.68
CA THR A 215 3.84 24.37 -21.27
C THR A 215 3.65 23.89 -19.82
N LYS A 216 3.20 24.77 -18.91
CA LYS A 216 2.93 24.39 -17.52
C LYS A 216 1.74 23.44 -17.43
N LEU A 217 0.66 23.73 -18.16
CA LEU A 217 -0.53 22.88 -18.21
C LEU A 217 -0.21 21.47 -18.71
N GLN A 218 0.48 21.35 -19.84
CA GLN A 218 0.89 20.05 -20.40
C GLN A 218 1.77 19.25 -19.44
N LYS A 219 2.66 19.91 -18.70
CA LYS A 219 3.48 19.24 -17.69
C LYS A 219 2.65 18.71 -16.54
N THR A 220 1.71 19.51 -16.03
CA THR A 220 0.82 19.09 -14.94
C THR A 220 -0.10 17.96 -15.39
N GLU A 221 -0.64 18.01 -16.61
CA GLU A 221 -1.43 16.91 -17.19
C GLU A 221 -0.62 15.61 -17.28
N LEU A 222 0.63 15.68 -17.77
CA LEU A 222 1.52 14.53 -17.85
C LEU A 222 1.90 13.99 -16.46
N GLU A 223 2.09 14.85 -15.46
CA GLU A 223 2.35 14.45 -14.07
C GLU A 223 1.15 13.72 -13.46
N VAL A 224 -0.06 14.22 -13.67
CA VAL A 224 -1.30 13.57 -13.23
C VAL A 224 -1.49 12.23 -13.93
N GLU A 225 -1.25 12.15 -15.24
CA GLU A 225 -1.33 10.90 -15.99
C GLU A 225 -0.32 9.86 -15.46
N LYS A 226 0.93 10.27 -15.23
CA LYS A 226 1.95 9.40 -14.62
C LYS A 226 1.55 8.92 -13.23
N TYR A 227 0.96 9.79 -12.41
CA TYR A 227 0.51 9.44 -11.07
C TYR A 227 -0.64 8.41 -11.11
N ASN A 228 -1.63 8.62 -11.97
CA ASN A 228 -2.75 7.70 -12.16
C ASN A 228 -2.28 6.32 -12.66
N ASN A 229 -1.40 6.30 -13.67
CA ASN A 229 -0.82 5.04 -14.18
C ASN A 229 -0.05 4.30 -13.08
N ARG A 230 0.66 5.01 -12.21
CA ARG A 230 1.38 4.41 -11.08
C ARG A 230 0.43 3.77 -10.07
N ILE A 231 -0.68 4.42 -9.73
CA ILE A 231 -1.69 3.85 -8.82
C ILE A 231 -2.34 2.61 -9.43
N GLU A 232 -2.73 2.66 -10.70
CA GLU A 232 -3.32 1.52 -11.39
C GLU A 232 -2.38 0.31 -11.36
N GLU A 233 -1.08 0.53 -11.62
CA GLU A 233 -0.09 -0.54 -11.59
C GLU A 233 0.06 -1.14 -10.20
N ILE A 234 0.04 -0.33 -9.13
CA ILE A 234 0.09 -0.82 -7.75
C ILE A 234 -1.12 -1.71 -7.44
N ILE A 235 -2.34 -1.28 -7.83
CA ILE A 235 -3.56 -2.05 -7.59
C ILE A 235 -3.55 -3.36 -8.41
N ARG A 236 -3.15 -3.29 -9.68
CA ARG A 236 -3.09 -4.44 -10.60
C ARG A 236 -2.03 -5.47 -10.20
N SER A 237 -0.88 -5.01 -9.71
CA SER A 237 0.25 -5.85 -9.30
C SER A 237 0.15 -6.33 -7.85
N SER A 238 -0.80 -5.82 -7.07
CA SER A 238 -1.04 -6.29 -5.70
C SER A 238 -1.20 -7.81 -5.66
N PRO A 239 -0.45 -8.52 -4.80
CA PRO A 239 -0.54 -9.98 -4.68
C PRO A 239 -1.88 -10.44 -4.10
N PHE A 240 -2.63 -9.51 -3.48
CA PHE A 240 -3.94 -9.78 -2.92
C PHE A 240 -5.04 -9.44 -3.93
N PRO A 241 -6.07 -10.29 -4.06
CA PRO A 241 -7.35 -9.93 -4.65
C PRO A 241 -7.92 -8.65 -4.01
N ILE A 242 -8.14 -7.63 -4.83
CA ILE A 242 -8.76 -6.36 -4.42
C ILE A 242 -10.03 -6.15 -5.22
N ILE A 243 -11.12 -5.83 -4.52
CA ILE A 243 -12.42 -5.45 -5.08
C ILE A 243 -12.83 -4.10 -4.49
N ILE A 244 -13.33 -3.21 -5.34
CA ILE A 244 -14.08 -2.03 -4.92
C ILE A 244 -15.52 -2.23 -5.36
N SER A 245 -16.45 -2.16 -4.40
CA SER A 245 -17.87 -2.32 -4.67
C SER A 245 -18.67 -1.16 -4.10
N ARG A 246 -19.78 -0.79 -4.73
CA ARG A 246 -20.64 0.27 -4.19
C ARG A 246 -21.37 -0.25 -2.95
N LEU A 247 -21.34 0.52 -1.86
CA LEU A 247 -21.95 0.09 -0.60
C LEU A 247 -23.49 -0.03 -0.69
N SER A 248 -24.14 0.76 -1.56
CA SER A 248 -25.60 0.78 -1.67
C SER A 248 -26.20 -0.44 -2.35
N ASP A 249 -25.52 -1.04 -3.33
CA ASP A 249 -26.08 -2.14 -4.16
C ASP A 249 -25.13 -3.33 -4.39
N ASP A 250 -23.97 -3.32 -3.73
CA ASP A 250 -22.89 -4.32 -3.81
C ASP A 250 -22.27 -4.49 -5.21
N LYS A 251 -22.58 -3.61 -6.17
CA LYS A 251 -22.02 -3.74 -7.52
C LYS A 251 -20.51 -3.57 -7.51
N ILE A 252 -19.81 -4.47 -8.19
CA ILE A 252 -18.36 -4.38 -8.35
C ILE A 252 -18.04 -3.29 -9.38
N ILE A 253 -17.30 -2.28 -8.94
CA ILE A 253 -16.83 -1.15 -9.77
C ILE A 253 -15.43 -1.46 -10.30
N LEU A 254 -14.57 -2.01 -9.45
CA LEU A 254 -13.19 -2.33 -9.79
C LEU A 254 -12.79 -3.67 -9.19
N ALA A 255 -12.04 -4.45 -9.96
CA ALA A 255 -11.37 -5.65 -9.48
C ALA A 255 -9.99 -5.74 -10.11
N ASN A 256 -8.97 -6.06 -9.30
CA ASN A 256 -7.63 -6.29 -9.84
C ASN A 256 -7.49 -7.68 -10.48
N ASN A 257 -6.34 -7.94 -11.09
CA ASN A 257 -6.09 -9.20 -11.81
C ASN A 257 -6.24 -10.45 -10.92
N ASN A 258 -5.86 -10.35 -9.65
CA ASN A 258 -5.97 -11.47 -8.72
C ASN A 258 -7.41 -11.70 -8.27
N ALA A 259 -8.20 -10.63 -8.09
CA ALA A 259 -9.64 -10.76 -7.83
C ALA A 259 -10.39 -11.36 -9.02
N VAL A 260 -10.08 -10.94 -10.25
CA VAL A 260 -10.66 -11.52 -11.47
C VAL A 260 -10.43 -13.03 -11.54
N LYS A 261 -9.20 -13.48 -11.27
CA LYS A 261 -8.85 -14.91 -11.27
C LYS A 261 -9.53 -15.68 -10.14
N LEU A 262 -9.53 -15.14 -8.92
CA LEU A 262 -10.06 -15.81 -7.74
C LEU A 262 -11.59 -15.94 -7.81
N PHE A 263 -12.28 -14.83 -8.07
CA PHE A 263 -13.75 -14.78 -8.08
C PHE A 263 -14.35 -15.22 -9.41
N GLY A 264 -13.55 -15.31 -10.48
CA GLY A 264 -14.03 -15.76 -11.77
C GLY A 264 -14.96 -14.80 -12.49
N ILE A 265 -14.74 -13.51 -12.28
CA ILE A 265 -15.55 -12.43 -12.84
C ILE A 265 -14.96 -11.95 -14.15
N ASN A 266 -15.80 -11.56 -15.10
CA ASN A 266 -15.34 -10.98 -16.35
C ASN A 266 -14.91 -9.50 -16.13
N PRO A 267 -13.65 -9.12 -16.41
CA PRO A 267 -13.19 -7.74 -16.22
C PRO A 267 -13.89 -6.72 -17.12
N GLN A 268 -14.52 -7.14 -18.22
CA GLN A 268 -15.28 -6.26 -19.12
C GLN A 268 -16.73 -6.04 -18.67
N GLU A 269 -17.23 -6.84 -17.72
CA GLU A 269 -18.64 -6.82 -17.30
C GLU A 269 -18.78 -6.81 -15.77
N LEU A 270 -17.88 -6.10 -15.07
CA LEU A 270 -17.83 -6.06 -13.60
C LEU A 270 -19.17 -5.66 -12.96
N GLU A 271 -19.89 -4.70 -13.56
CA GLU A 271 -21.17 -4.20 -13.05
C GLU A 271 -22.30 -5.26 -13.00
N ARG A 272 -22.14 -6.39 -13.69
CA ARG A 272 -23.11 -7.51 -13.64
C ARG A 272 -23.02 -8.29 -12.34
N TYR A 273 -21.88 -8.21 -11.65
CA TYR A 273 -21.62 -8.98 -10.43
C TYR A 273 -21.88 -8.13 -9.19
N ARG A 274 -22.49 -8.74 -8.18
CA ARG A 274 -22.62 -8.14 -6.85
C ARG A 274 -21.77 -8.91 -5.87
N LEU A 275 -21.04 -8.19 -5.03
CA LEU A 275 -20.11 -8.79 -4.07
C LEU A 275 -20.82 -9.75 -3.09
N LYS A 276 -22.05 -9.42 -2.69
CA LYS A 276 -22.86 -10.26 -1.80
C LYS A 276 -23.18 -11.65 -2.36
N ASP A 277 -23.22 -11.81 -3.69
CA ASP A 277 -23.62 -13.07 -4.34
C ASP A 277 -22.56 -14.17 -4.17
N PHE A 278 -21.34 -13.80 -3.77
CA PHE A 278 -20.24 -14.72 -3.51
C PHE A 278 -20.21 -15.27 -2.08
N PHE A 279 -21.02 -14.76 -1.15
CA PHE A 279 -21.04 -15.24 0.23
C PHE A 279 -21.83 -16.56 0.31
N ALA A 280 -21.22 -17.59 0.88
CA ALA A 280 -21.86 -18.89 1.08
C ALA A 280 -22.73 -18.96 2.34
N ASP A 281 -22.48 -18.07 3.30
CA ASP A 281 -23.08 -18.03 4.62
C ASP A 281 -23.74 -16.66 4.87
N SER A 282 -25.05 -16.67 5.11
CA SER A 282 -25.85 -15.46 5.35
C SER A 282 -25.55 -14.79 6.68
N ASP A 283 -25.23 -15.58 7.70
CA ASP A 283 -25.03 -15.08 9.07
C ASP A 283 -23.68 -14.36 9.15
N ASN A 284 -22.64 -14.92 8.52
CA ASN A 284 -21.35 -14.27 8.37
C ASN A 284 -21.45 -12.93 7.64
N ARG A 285 -22.29 -12.85 6.60
CA ARG A 285 -22.48 -11.59 5.86
C ARG A 285 -23.16 -10.53 6.72
N GLN A 286 -24.17 -10.93 7.51
CA GLN A 286 -24.83 -9.98 8.41
C GLN A 286 -23.84 -9.42 9.43
N LEU A 287 -23.03 -10.27 10.05
CA LEU A 287 -22.02 -9.84 11.02
C LEU A 287 -20.97 -8.89 10.40
N LEU A 288 -20.55 -9.16 9.15
CA LEU A 288 -19.65 -8.28 8.42
C LEU A 288 -20.28 -6.89 8.19
N ASN A 289 -21.54 -6.86 7.76
CA ASN A 289 -22.27 -5.60 7.54
C ASN A 289 -22.41 -4.80 8.84
N GLU A 290 -22.79 -5.45 9.94
CA GLU A 290 -22.93 -4.80 11.25
C GLU A 290 -21.63 -4.14 11.71
N ARG A 291 -20.48 -4.81 11.53
CA ARG A 291 -19.18 -4.21 11.83
C ARG A 291 -18.83 -3.04 10.91
N LEU A 292 -19.06 -3.17 9.60
CA LEU A 292 -18.82 -2.09 8.65
C LEU A 292 -19.69 -0.86 8.91
N GLU A 293 -20.93 -1.04 9.37
CA GLU A 293 -21.82 0.06 9.76
C GLU A 293 -21.34 0.78 11.03
N GLN A 294 -20.80 0.05 12.00
CA GLN A 294 -20.34 0.60 13.28
C GLN A 294 -18.96 1.27 13.17
N GLU A 295 -18.01 0.61 12.52
CA GLU A 295 -16.59 0.98 12.57
C GLU A 295 -16.08 1.57 11.25
N ARG A 296 -16.82 1.43 10.14
CA ARG A 296 -16.40 1.76 8.76
C ARG A 296 -15.14 1.06 8.26
N GLU A 297 -14.60 0.15 9.06
CA GLU A 297 -13.49 -0.72 8.71
C GLU A 297 -13.70 -2.09 9.35
N VAL A 298 -13.13 -3.10 8.72
CA VAL A 298 -13.06 -4.47 9.22
C VAL A 298 -11.72 -5.03 8.81
N GLN A 299 -11.01 -5.64 9.74
CA GLN A 299 -9.75 -6.35 9.48
C GLN A 299 -9.89 -7.82 9.85
N ASP A 300 -9.15 -8.66 9.14
CA ASP A 300 -9.00 -10.09 9.42
C ASP A 300 -10.31 -10.85 9.66
N PHE A 301 -11.34 -10.54 8.88
CA PHE A 301 -12.65 -11.18 9.02
C PHE A 301 -12.75 -12.43 8.15
N GLU A 302 -12.93 -13.59 8.76
CA GLU A 302 -13.03 -14.85 8.06
C GLU A 302 -14.41 -15.00 7.41
N ILE A 303 -14.43 -15.19 6.09
CA ILE A 303 -15.66 -15.38 5.31
C ILE A 303 -15.58 -16.68 4.53
N LEU A 304 -16.72 -17.37 4.45
CA LEU A 304 -16.89 -18.50 3.55
C LEU A 304 -17.53 -18.02 2.26
N VAL A 305 -16.85 -18.24 1.14
CA VAL A 305 -17.30 -17.78 -0.18
C VAL A 305 -17.47 -18.93 -1.14
N LYS A 306 -18.23 -18.68 -2.20
CA LYS A 306 -18.48 -19.59 -3.30
C LYS A 306 -18.41 -18.80 -4.60
N THR A 307 -17.74 -19.34 -5.61
CA THR A 307 -17.55 -18.64 -6.88
C THR A 307 -18.34 -19.30 -8.01
N PRO A 308 -18.68 -18.57 -9.09
CA PRO A 308 -19.29 -19.14 -10.28
C PRO A 308 -18.41 -20.22 -10.94
N ILE A 309 -17.09 -20.11 -10.81
CA ILE A 309 -16.14 -21.09 -11.36
C ILE A 309 -16.12 -22.38 -10.54
N SER A 310 -16.15 -22.26 -9.21
CA SER A 310 -16.09 -23.40 -8.31
C SER A 310 -17.27 -23.42 -7.36
N ASN A 311 -18.12 -24.43 -7.52
CA ASN A 311 -19.26 -24.67 -6.64
C ASN A 311 -18.83 -25.15 -5.24
N THR A 312 -17.54 -25.39 -5.00
CA THR A 312 -16.99 -25.75 -3.69
C THR A 312 -16.70 -24.49 -2.86
N PRO A 313 -17.31 -24.32 -1.68
CA PRO A 313 -16.99 -23.21 -0.80
C PRO A 313 -15.55 -23.24 -0.34
N PHE A 314 -14.95 -22.06 -0.16
CA PHE A 314 -13.58 -21.91 0.34
C PHE A 314 -13.47 -20.69 1.25
N TRP A 315 -12.43 -20.66 2.09
CA TRP A 315 -12.27 -19.67 3.15
C TRP A 315 -11.40 -18.50 2.68
N LEU A 316 -11.91 -17.29 2.86
CA LEU A 316 -11.16 -16.05 2.68
C LEU A 316 -11.02 -15.30 4.00
N LEU A 317 -9.90 -14.62 4.17
CA LEU A 317 -9.71 -13.58 5.16
C LEU A 317 -9.93 -12.24 4.46
N ALA A 318 -10.95 -11.50 4.87
CA ALA A 318 -11.35 -10.24 4.29
C ALA A 318 -10.95 -9.07 5.19
N SER A 319 -10.31 -8.06 4.60
CA SER A 319 -10.15 -6.75 5.21
C SER A 319 -10.80 -5.72 4.31
N ALA A 320 -11.65 -4.88 4.88
CA ALA A 320 -12.48 -3.96 4.10
C ALA A 320 -12.67 -2.62 4.79
N ASN A 321 -12.57 -1.54 4.01
CA ASN A 321 -12.73 -0.16 4.48
C ASN A 321 -13.78 0.55 3.61
N VAL A 322 -14.60 1.37 4.25
CA VAL A 322 -15.54 2.25 3.56
C VAL A 322 -14.83 3.55 3.20
N ILE A 323 -14.76 3.87 1.91
CA ILE A 323 -14.12 5.08 1.38
C ILE A 323 -15.10 5.88 0.52
N ASP A 324 -14.83 7.18 0.39
CA ASP A 324 -15.51 8.03 -0.57
C ASP A 324 -14.77 7.97 -1.91
N TYR A 325 -15.47 7.60 -2.98
CA TYR A 325 -14.92 7.45 -4.32
C TYR A 325 -15.84 8.13 -5.34
N ASN A 326 -15.39 9.25 -5.90
CA ASN A 326 -16.15 10.02 -6.88
C ASN A 326 -17.58 10.37 -6.43
N TYR A 327 -17.75 10.78 -5.17
CA TYR A 327 -19.03 11.10 -4.54
C TYR A 327 -19.96 9.90 -4.27
N ASP A 328 -19.49 8.68 -4.55
CA ASP A 328 -20.14 7.42 -4.15
C ASP A 328 -19.43 6.83 -2.92
N VAL A 329 -20.20 6.34 -1.95
CA VAL A 329 -19.66 5.56 -0.83
C VAL A 329 -19.40 4.14 -1.31
N VAL A 330 -18.13 3.73 -1.30
CA VAL A 330 -17.68 2.42 -1.79
C VAL A 330 -16.96 1.64 -0.70
N LEU A 331 -17.05 0.32 -0.80
CA LEU A 331 -16.31 -0.62 0.01
C LEU A 331 -15.07 -1.06 -0.75
N TYR A 332 -13.89 -0.69 -0.25
CA TYR A 332 -12.61 -1.24 -0.65
C TYR A 332 -12.36 -2.51 0.13
N SER A 333 -12.15 -3.65 -0.54
CA SER A 333 -11.93 -4.94 0.11
C SER A 333 -10.73 -5.66 -0.47
N ALA A 334 -9.89 -6.19 0.40
CA ALA A 334 -8.78 -7.07 0.07
C ALA A 334 -9.00 -8.45 0.68
N TYR A 335 -8.63 -9.51 -0.05
CA TYR A 335 -8.86 -10.88 0.37
C TYR A 335 -7.58 -11.71 0.37
N GLN A 336 -7.52 -12.68 1.26
CA GLN A 336 -6.48 -13.71 1.28
C GLN A 336 -7.14 -15.09 1.38
N ASP A 337 -6.76 -16.04 0.51
CA ASP A 337 -7.22 -17.43 0.63
C ASP A 337 -6.52 -18.11 1.81
N ILE A 338 -7.32 -18.53 2.79
CA ILE A 338 -6.87 -19.20 4.02
C ILE A 338 -7.35 -20.65 4.08
N THR A 339 -7.88 -21.21 2.99
CA THR A 339 -8.44 -22.57 2.95
C THR A 339 -7.39 -23.62 3.35
N SER A 340 -6.18 -23.53 2.79
CA SER A 340 -5.08 -24.43 3.15
C SER A 340 -4.67 -24.30 4.62
N ARG A 341 -4.74 -23.09 5.20
CA ARG A 341 -4.46 -22.84 6.62
C ARG A 341 -5.53 -23.48 7.50
N LYS A 342 -6.82 -23.26 7.19
CA LYS A 342 -7.96 -23.87 7.90
C LYS A 342 -7.95 -25.39 7.83
N ASN A 343 -7.64 -25.96 6.67
CA ASN A 343 -7.52 -27.41 6.50
C ASN A 343 -6.37 -27.98 7.35
N ARG A 344 -5.22 -27.30 7.41
CA ARG A 344 -4.09 -27.71 8.25
C ARG A 344 -4.42 -27.61 9.74
N GLU A 345 -5.08 -26.54 10.15
CA GLU A 345 -5.53 -26.36 11.54
C GLU A 345 -6.50 -27.48 11.95
N THR A 346 -7.46 -27.80 11.08
CA THR A 346 -8.41 -28.91 11.30
C THR A 346 -7.67 -30.25 11.36
N LEU A 347 -6.72 -30.49 10.47
CA LEU A 347 -5.91 -31.71 10.47
C LEU A 347 -5.09 -31.84 11.76
N LEU A 348 -4.41 -30.77 12.19
CA LEU A 348 -3.64 -30.75 13.42
C LEU A 348 -4.54 -30.97 14.65
N LYS A 349 -5.73 -30.36 14.67
CA LYS A 349 -6.72 -30.59 15.72
C LYS A 349 -7.18 -32.04 15.76
N ASN A 350 -7.45 -32.66 14.61
CA ASN A 350 -7.81 -34.06 14.52
C ASN A 350 -6.66 -34.96 14.99
N GLN A 351 -5.42 -34.72 14.55
CA GLN A 351 -4.23 -35.45 15.00
C GLN A 351 -3.99 -35.31 16.51
N ALA A 352 -4.29 -34.15 17.09
CA ALA A 352 -4.14 -33.91 18.52
C ALA A 352 -5.23 -34.59 19.37
N THR A 353 -6.38 -34.92 18.79
CA THR A 353 -7.56 -35.41 19.54
C THR A 353 -7.96 -36.85 19.23
N ARG A 354 -7.48 -37.43 18.13
CA ARG A 354 -7.86 -38.76 17.64
C ARG A 354 -6.66 -39.71 17.64
N ASP A 355 -6.92 -41.00 17.83
CA ASP A 355 -5.94 -42.08 17.68
C ASP A 355 -5.75 -42.42 16.19
N PRO A 356 -4.50 -42.45 15.67
CA PRO A 356 -4.24 -42.60 14.24
C PRO A 356 -4.60 -43.98 13.66
N LEU A 357 -4.67 -45.04 14.50
CA LEU A 357 -5.02 -46.38 14.04
C LEU A 357 -6.54 -46.58 13.96
N THR A 358 -7.24 -46.19 15.02
CA THR A 358 -8.66 -46.50 15.21
C THR A 358 -9.59 -45.35 14.83
N SER A 359 -9.07 -44.14 14.65
CA SER A 359 -9.85 -42.90 14.44
C SER A 359 -10.82 -42.56 15.59
N LEU A 360 -10.77 -43.26 16.71
CA LEU A 360 -11.46 -42.88 17.94
C LEU A 360 -10.77 -41.68 18.60
N TYR A 361 -11.38 -41.11 19.63
CA TYR A 361 -10.67 -40.16 20.46
C TYR A 361 -9.45 -40.80 21.12
N ASN A 362 -8.40 -40.00 21.32
CA ASN A 362 -7.24 -40.44 22.09
C ASN A 362 -7.48 -40.24 23.60
N ARG A 363 -6.63 -40.87 24.40
CA ARG A 363 -6.64 -40.76 25.86
C ARG A 363 -6.72 -39.32 26.38
N ARG A 364 -5.88 -38.43 25.85
CA ARG A 364 -5.79 -37.04 26.31
C ARG A 364 -7.12 -36.31 26.12
N TYR A 365 -7.70 -36.41 24.92
CA TYR A 365 -9.01 -35.81 24.63
C TYR A 365 -10.10 -36.38 25.55
N PHE A 366 -10.10 -37.69 25.78
CA PHE A 366 -11.06 -38.34 26.65
C PHE A 366 -11.00 -37.80 28.09
N GLU A 367 -9.82 -37.77 28.69
CA GLU A 367 -9.63 -37.26 30.06
C GLU A 367 -10.04 -35.78 30.17
N ASP A 368 -9.62 -34.94 29.23
CA ASP A 368 -9.91 -33.50 29.21
C ASP A 368 -11.41 -33.22 29.05
N GLU A 369 -12.10 -33.92 28.15
CA GLU A 369 -13.50 -33.66 27.85
C GLU A 369 -14.44 -34.30 28.88
N VAL A 370 -14.16 -35.53 29.30
CA VAL A 370 -14.98 -36.24 30.30
C VAL A 370 -14.90 -35.55 31.65
N SER A 371 -13.75 -34.99 32.04
CA SER A 371 -13.65 -34.19 33.27
C SER A 371 -14.64 -33.04 33.30
N LYS A 372 -14.82 -32.32 32.18
CA LYS A 372 -15.80 -31.23 32.08
C LYS A 372 -17.23 -31.77 32.14
N LEU A 373 -17.49 -32.90 31.48
CA LEU A 373 -18.82 -33.51 31.46
C LEU A 373 -19.23 -34.06 32.83
N ILE A 374 -18.29 -34.61 33.62
CA ILE A 374 -18.55 -35.04 34.99
C ILE A 374 -18.94 -33.85 35.87
N LEU A 375 -18.24 -32.71 35.76
CA LEU A 375 -18.60 -31.49 36.51
C LEU A 375 -20.02 -31.02 36.17
N LYS A 376 -20.39 -31.08 34.88
CA LYS A 376 -21.75 -30.76 34.43
C LYS A 376 -22.79 -31.74 34.96
N ALA A 377 -22.54 -33.04 34.81
CA ALA A 377 -23.44 -34.09 35.28
C ALA A 377 -23.67 -34.03 36.80
N LYS A 378 -22.63 -33.68 37.56
CA LYS A 378 -22.72 -33.43 39.00
C LYS A 378 -23.64 -32.25 39.34
N ALA A 379 -23.50 -31.13 38.62
CA ALA A 379 -24.38 -29.98 38.80
C ALA A 379 -25.85 -30.34 38.49
N ASP A 380 -26.06 -31.15 37.45
CA ASP A 380 -27.38 -31.58 36.99
C ASP A 380 -27.92 -32.81 37.75
N LYS A 381 -27.15 -33.36 38.71
CA LYS A 381 -27.43 -34.61 39.44
C LYS A 381 -27.78 -35.80 38.52
N MET A 382 -27.12 -35.88 37.36
CA MET A 382 -27.29 -36.98 36.42
C MET A 382 -26.27 -38.10 36.70
N PRO A 383 -26.68 -39.37 36.68
CA PRO A 383 -25.75 -40.49 36.83
C PRO A 383 -24.84 -40.61 35.60
N TYR A 384 -23.67 -41.22 35.76
CA TYR A 384 -22.78 -41.55 34.65
C TYR A 384 -21.94 -42.80 34.96
N SER A 385 -21.45 -43.46 33.92
CA SER A 385 -20.57 -44.63 34.02
C SER A 385 -19.34 -44.50 33.14
N VAL A 386 -18.23 -45.08 33.59
CA VAL A 386 -16.98 -45.27 32.83
C VAL A 386 -16.75 -46.76 32.65
N LEU A 387 -16.42 -47.17 31.44
CA LEU A 387 -16.10 -48.54 31.09
C LEU A 387 -14.64 -48.59 30.67
N MET A 388 -13.89 -49.53 31.23
CA MET A 388 -12.57 -49.90 30.73
C MET A 388 -12.68 -51.23 30.00
N ILE A 389 -12.21 -51.30 28.77
CA ILE A 389 -12.37 -52.42 27.85
C ILE A 389 -10.97 -52.85 27.41
N ASP A 390 -10.72 -54.15 27.40
CA ASP A 390 -9.48 -54.72 26.89
C ASP A 390 -9.74 -55.96 26.04
N ALA A 391 -9.00 -56.06 24.93
CA ALA A 391 -9.07 -57.19 24.02
C ALA A 391 -8.37 -58.42 24.62
N ASP A 392 -9.15 -59.45 24.92
CA ASP A 392 -8.66 -60.65 25.58
C ASP A 392 -7.60 -61.36 24.73
N LEU A 393 -6.44 -61.62 25.34
CA LEU A 393 -5.32 -62.34 24.72
C LEU A 393 -4.82 -61.67 23.42
N PHE A 394 -4.91 -60.34 23.29
CA PHE A 394 -4.47 -59.61 22.09
C PHE A 394 -3.01 -59.88 21.71
N LYS A 395 -2.11 -59.99 22.70
CA LYS A 395 -0.72 -60.41 22.46
C LYS A 395 -0.62 -61.73 21.69
N ARG A 396 -1.46 -62.73 22.02
CA ARG A 396 -1.49 -64.01 21.30
C ARG A 396 -1.95 -63.84 19.86
N VAL A 397 -2.87 -62.91 19.58
CA VAL A 397 -3.28 -62.58 18.21
C VAL A 397 -2.10 -62.00 17.43
N ASN A 398 -1.37 -61.03 18.01
CA ASN A 398 -0.16 -60.47 17.40
C ASN A 398 0.92 -61.52 17.16
N ASP A 399 1.20 -62.35 18.15
CA ASP A 399 2.24 -63.39 18.07
C ASP A 399 1.89 -64.48 17.05
N THR A 400 0.59 -64.77 16.84
CA THR A 400 0.13 -65.83 15.93
C THR A 400 -0.07 -65.35 14.49
N TYR A 401 -0.59 -64.13 14.31
CA TYR A 401 -1.05 -63.62 13.01
C TYR A 401 -0.31 -62.36 12.54
N GLY A 402 0.58 -61.81 13.37
CA GLY A 402 1.33 -60.59 13.10
C GLY A 402 0.57 -59.31 13.44
N HIS A 403 1.33 -58.24 13.64
CA HIS A 403 0.80 -56.93 14.06
C HIS A 403 -0.25 -56.35 13.11
N LYS A 404 -0.18 -56.60 11.80
CA LYS A 404 -1.19 -56.13 10.84
C LYS A 404 -2.58 -56.70 11.11
N VAL A 405 -2.66 -57.95 11.57
CA VAL A 405 -3.94 -58.58 11.93
C VAL A 405 -4.42 -58.09 13.29
N GLY A 406 -3.50 -57.84 14.24
CA GLY A 406 -3.83 -57.15 15.48
C GLY A 406 -4.40 -55.75 15.24
N ASP A 407 -3.81 -54.97 14.34
CA ASP A 407 -4.32 -53.65 13.94
C ASP A 407 -5.74 -53.74 13.39
N LYS A 408 -6.03 -54.73 12.53
CA LYS A 408 -7.39 -55.00 12.04
C LYS A 408 -8.37 -55.33 13.19
N VAL A 409 -7.94 -56.10 14.18
CA VAL A 409 -8.75 -56.40 15.38
C VAL A 409 -9.07 -55.13 16.16
N LEU A 410 -8.10 -54.25 16.36
CA LEU A 410 -8.32 -52.97 17.07
C LEU A 410 -9.25 -52.03 16.28
N ILE A 411 -9.11 -51.97 14.96
CA ILE A 411 -9.98 -51.19 14.08
C ILE A 411 -11.43 -51.71 14.16
N GLU A 412 -11.64 -53.02 14.12
CA GLU A 412 -12.99 -53.58 14.20
C GLU A 412 -13.60 -53.47 15.59
N LEU A 413 -12.79 -53.59 16.65
CA LEU A 413 -13.24 -53.31 18.01
C LEU A 413 -13.69 -51.85 18.12
N ALA A 414 -12.92 -50.91 17.56
CA ALA A 414 -13.27 -49.49 17.53
C ALA A 414 -14.57 -49.22 16.77
N SER A 415 -14.68 -49.71 15.53
CA SER A 415 -15.87 -49.53 14.70
C SER A 415 -17.12 -50.17 15.31
N THR A 416 -16.98 -51.33 15.93
CA THR A 416 -18.09 -52.01 16.61
C THR A 416 -18.52 -51.25 17.85
N SER A 417 -17.57 -50.70 18.62
CA SER A 417 -17.86 -49.88 19.78
C SER A 417 -18.59 -48.60 19.39
N GLU A 418 -18.12 -47.88 18.38
CA GLU A 418 -18.75 -46.64 17.90
C GLU A 418 -20.19 -46.87 17.40
N ARG A 419 -20.44 -47.97 16.68
CA ARG A 419 -21.79 -48.34 16.20
C ARG A 419 -22.74 -48.81 17.31
N ALA A 420 -22.21 -49.37 18.40
CA ALA A 420 -23.02 -49.90 19.51
C ALA A 420 -23.41 -48.81 20.54
N LEU A 421 -22.74 -47.66 20.50
CA LEU A 421 -22.91 -46.54 21.43
C LEU A 421 -23.80 -45.44 20.85
N ARG A 422 -24.31 -44.55 21.71
CA ARG A 422 -25.15 -43.41 21.31
C ARG A 422 -24.26 -42.21 20.97
N ASP A 423 -24.77 -41.25 20.19
CA ASP A 423 -24.02 -40.02 19.81
C ASP A 423 -23.47 -39.21 21.00
N LYS A 424 -24.10 -39.32 22.17
CA LYS A 424 -23.68 -38.64 23.41
C LYS A 424 -22.63 -39.41 24.21
N ASP A 425 -22.43 -40.68 23.91
CA ASP A 425 -21.45 -41.54 24.58
C ASP A 425 -20.07 -41.28 23.96
N ILE A 426 -19.01 -41.21 24.77
CA ILE A 426 -17.66 -40.94 24.28
C ILE A 426 -16.86 -42.22 24.37
N VAL A 427 -16.29 -42.66 23.24
CA VAL A 427 -15.35 -43.79 23.18
C VAL A 427 -13.97 -43.33 22.73
N ALA A 428 -12.94 -43.84 23.39
CA ALA A 428 -11.56 -43.51 23.11
C ALA A 428 -10.66 -44.74 23.21
N ARG A 429 -9.55 -44.73 22.47
CA ARG A 429 -8.47 -45.69 22.68
C ARG A 429 -7.55 -45.15 23.77
N TYR A 430 -7.45 -45.87 24.88
CA TYR A 430 -6.72 -45.44 26.07
C TYR A 430 -5.21 -45.71 25.93
N GLY A 431 -4.85 -46.84 25.33
CA GLY A 431 -3.47 -47.20 24.98
C GLY A 431 -3.35 -48.68 24.61
N GLY A 432 -2.46 -49.04 23.67
CA GLY A 432 -2.28 -50.44 23.28
C GLY A 432 -3.59 -51.12 22.82
N GLU A 433 -4.05 -52.11 23.58
CA GLU A 433 -5.30 -52.85 23.36
C GLU A 433 -6.48 -52.40 24.25
N GLU A 434 -6.30 -51.30 24.99
CA GLU A 434 -7.24 -50.77 25.97
C GLU A 434 -8.09 -49.63 25.39
N PHE A 435 -9.40 -49.68 25.66
CA PHE A 435 -10.40 -48.72 25.23
C PHE A 435 -11.20 -48.26 26.43
N VAL A 436 -11.64 -47.01 26.41
CA VAL A 436 -12.42 -46.42 27.47
C VAL A 436 -13.69 -45.80 26.91
N VAL A 437 -14.81 -45.96 27.63
CA VAL A 437 -16.10 -45.38 27.27
C VAL A 437 -16.66 -44.57 28.42
N PHE A 438 -17.20 -43.40 28.14
CA PHE A 438 -17.98 -42.59 29.08
C PHE A 438 -19.45 -42.57 28.65
N LEU A 439 -20.34 -42.89 29.57
CA LEU A 439 -21.79 -42.97 29.37
C LEU A 439 -22.50 -41.91 30.22
N PRO A 440 -22.86 -40.74 29.65
CA PRO A 440 -23.60 -39.72 30.38
C PRO A 440 -25.09 -40.09 30.55
N GLY A 441 -25.59 -39.89 31.76
CA GLY A 441 -26.98 -40.16 32.13
C GLY A 441 -27.28 -41.65 32.27
N ILE A 442 -26.29 -42.46 32.65
CA ILE A 442 -26.41 -43.92 32.84
C ILE A 442 -25.86 -44.29 34.22
N ASP A 443 -26.60 -45.11 34.97
CA ASP A 443 -26.16 -45.63 36.27
C ASP A 443 -25.36 -46.94 36.16
N SER A 444 -24.89 -47.47 37.29
CA SER A 444 -24.07 -48.69 37.34
C SER A 444 -24.76 -49.93 36.74
N LYS A 445 -26.08 -50.05 36.91
CA LYS A 445 -26.87 -51.21 36.44
C LYS A 445 -27.12 -51.11 34.94
N GLU A 446 -27.52 -49.94 34.45
CA GLU A 446 -27.69 -49.66 33.04
C GLU A 446 -26.35 -49.72 32.29
N GLY A 447 -25.28 -49.20 32.90
CA GLY A 447 -23.92 -49.21 32.38
C GLY A 447 -23.39 -50.63 32.18
N ARG A 448 -23.66 -51.54 33.14
CA ARG A 448 -23.41 -52.97 32.94
C ARG A 448 -24.16 -53.54 31.74
N GLY A 449 -25.43 -53.15 31.56
CA GLY A 449 -26.23 -53.57 30.41
C GLY A 449 -25.63 -53.08 29.08
N VAL A 450 -25.12 -51.85 29.02
CA VAL A 450 -24.41 -51.34 27.83
C VAL A 450 -23.12 -52.11 27.59
N ALA A 451 -22.33 -52.34 28.64
CA ALA A 451 -21.09 -53.11 28.58
C ALA A 451 -21.34 -54.53 28.05
N ASP A 452 -22.36 -55.23 28.56
CA ASP A 452 -22.68 -56.60 28.12
C ASP A 452 -23.10 -56.63 26.65
N ARG A 453 -23.89 -55.67 26.17
CA ARG A 453 -24.22 -55.56 24.74
C ARG A 453 -22.99 -55.31 23.88
N LEU A 454 -22.06 -54.46 24.33
CA LEU A 454 -20.80 -54.20 23.62
C LEU A 454 -19.98 -55.48 23.53
N ARG A 455 -19.79 -56.17 24.66
CA ARG A 455 -19.08 -57.44 24.74
C ARG A 455 -19.67 -58.50 23.81
N GLU A 456 -20.99 -58.66 23.82
CA GLU A 456 -21.68 -59.59 22.91
C GLU A 456 -21.48 -59.22 21.45
N SER A 457 -21.65 -57.94 21.10
CA SER A 457 -21.47 -57.46 19.74
C SER A 457 -20.05 -57.71 19.23
N ILE A 458 -19.04 -57.44 20.07
CA ILE A 458 -17.63 -57.67 19.74
C ILE A 458 -17.32 -59.16 19.63
N SER A 459 -17.91 -60.01 20.47
CA SER A 459 -17.69 -61.47 20.41
C SER A 459 -18.15 -62.13 19.10
N GLN A 460 -19.01 -61.46 18.33
CA GLN A 460 -19.50 -61.92 17.03
C GLN A 460 -18.66 -61.41 15.85
N VAL A 461 -17.67 -60.55 16.10
CA VAL A 461 -16.80 -60.00 15.06
C VAL A 461 -15.79 -61.06 14.60
N VAL A 462 -15.66 -61.19 13.28
CA VAL A 462 -14.67 -62.06 12.64
C VAL A 462 -13.75 -61.19 11.78
N VAL A 463 -12.46 -61.23 12.08
CA VAL A 463 -11.41 -60.58 11.28
C VAL A 463 -10.71 -61.63 10.45
N TYR A 464 -10.41 -61.35 9.18
CA TYR A 464 -9.66 -62.27 8.33
C TYR A 464 -8.18 -61.91 8.28
N SER A 465 -7.32 -62.90 8.53
CA SER A 465 -5.87 -62.76 8.34
C SER A 465 -5.52 -62.61 6.85
N ASP A 466 -4.27 -62.25 6.55
CA ASP A 466 -3.81 -62.12 5.16
C ASP A 466 -3.85 -63.45 4.39
N ASP A 467 -3.81 -64.59 5.10
CA ASP A 467 -4.02 -65.94 4.56
C ASP A 467 -5.51 -66.37 4.53
N ASN A 468 -6.44 -65.42 4.70
CA ASN A 468 -7.88 -65.63 4.72
C ASN A 468 -8.38 -66.59 5.84
N LYS A 469 -7.67 -66.67 6.97
CA LYS A 469 -8.11 -67.45 8.14
C LYS A 469 -8.98 -66.56 9.04
N PRO A 470 -10.13 -67.06 9.53
CA PRO A 470 -10.97 -66.31 10.46
C PRO A 470 -10.29 -66.22 11.84
N VAL A 471 -10.27 -65.02 12.40
CA VAL A 471 -9.76 -64.68 13.73
C VAL A 471 -10.91 -64.08 14.52
N THR A 472 -11.29 -64.75 15.59
CA THR A 472 -12.29 -64.29 16.57
C THR A 472 -11.57 -63.80 17.82
N PHE A 473 -12.10 -62.77 18.45
CA PHE A 473 -11.58 -62.24 19.71
C PHE A 473 -12.73 -61.90 20.65
N THR A 474 -12.42 -61.79 21.93
CA THR A 474 -13.38 -61.37 22.96
C THR A 474 -12.82 -60.18 23.71
N VAL A 475 -13.67 -59.52 24.49
CA VAL A 475 -13.25 -58.41 25.35
C VAL A 475 -13.69 -58.68 26.78
N SER A 476 -12.85 -58.25 27.71
CA SER A 476 -13.24 -58.09 29.11
C SER A 476 -13.55 -56.63 29.36
N ILE A 477 -14.55 -56.35 30.20
CA ILE A 477 -14.98 -54.97 30.49
C ILE A 477 -15.16 -54.78 31.99
N GLY A 478 -14.55 -53.73 32.53
CA GLY A 478 -14.79 -53.24 33.88
C GLY A 478 -15.65 -51.98 33.87
N VAL A 479 -16.62 -51.89 34.77
CA VAL A 479 -17.54 -50.74 34.87
C VAL A 479 -17.36 -50.04 36.21
N SER A 480 -17.17 -48.72 36.20
CA SER A 480 -17.24 -47.85 37.37
C SER A 480 -18.28 -46.75 37.13
N SER A 481 -18.85 -46.15 38.17
CA SER A 481 -19.97 -45.21 38.02
C SER A 481 -19.91 -44.08 39.03
N SER A 482 -20.75 -43.06 38.84
CA SER A 482 -20.83 -41.85 39.66
C SER A 482 -21.02 -42.11 41.16
N GLU A 483 -21.53 -43.30 41.55
CA GLU A 483 -21.64 -43.74 42.94
C GLU A 483 -20.27 -43.93 43.64
N ILE A 484 -19.19 -44.12 42.87
CA ILE A 484 -17.85 -44.39 43.38
C ILE A 484 -17.04 -43.11 43.56
N SER A 485 -17.03 -42.22 42.56
CA SER A 485 -16.25 -40.98 42.60
C SER A 485 -16.72 -39.96 41.55
N ASP A 486 -16.42 -38.69 41.83
CA ASP A 486 -16.59 -37.57 40.90
C ASP A 486 -15.27 -37.21 40.17
N ASN A 487 -14.24 -38.01 40.34
CA ASN A 487 -12.94 -37.81 39.69
C ASN A 487 -12.71 -38.88 38.62
N ILE A 488 -12.46 -38.44 37.37
CA ILE A 488 -12.21 -39.32 36.23
C ILE A 488 -11.06 -40.29 36.47
N ASP A 489 -9.96 -39.86 37.09
CA ASP A 489 -8.80 -40.72 37.37
C ASP A 489 -9.18 -41.86 38.32
N THR A 490 -10.05 -41.58 39.29
CA THR A 490 -10.52 -42.59 40.25
C THR A 490 -11.50 -43.55 39.58
N LEU A 491 -12.39 -43.05 38.72
CA LEU A 491 -13.33 -43.87 37.97
C LEU A 491 -12.61 -44.79 36.99
N ILE A 492 -11.59 -44.29 36.30
CA ILE A 492 -10.74 -45.07 35.40
C ILE A 492 -10.01 -46.17 36.18
N LYS A 493 -9.36 -45.84 37.30
CA LYS A 493 -8.67 -46.85 38.13
C LYS A 493 -9.61 -47.92 38.67
N THR A 494 -10.78 -47.53 39.16
CA THR A 494 -11.76 -48.50 39.69
C THR A 494 -12.41 -49.33 38.57
N ALA A 495 -12.60 -48.76 37.38
CA ALA A 495 -13.02 -49.53 36.20
C ALA A 495 -11.93 -50.51 35.76
N ASP A 496 -10.65 -50.12 35.82
CA ASP A 496 -9.51 -50.99 35.51
C ASP A 496 -9.39 -52.16 36.51
N GLU A 497 -9.61 -51.93 37.81
CA GLU A 497 -9.68 -52.99 38.82
C GLU A 497 -10.82 -53.98 38.56
N ALA A 498 -11.99 -53.49 38.13
CA ALA A 498 -13.08 -54.36 37.71
C ALA A 498 -12.72 -55.15 36.44
N LEU A 499 -12.04 -54.51 35.48
CA LEU A 499 -11.53 -55.17 34.28
C LEU A 499 -10.51 -56.27 34.62
N TYR A 500 -9.62 -56.02 35.57
CA TYR A 500 -8.67 -57.01 36.06
C TYR A 500 -9.39 -58.23 36.65
N ARG A 501 -10.42 -58.01 37.47
CA ARG A 501 -11.31 -59.08 37.97
C ARG A 501 -11.99 -59.84 36.84
N ALA A 502 -12.45 -59.15 35.79
CA ALA A 502 -13.05 -59.80 34.63
C ALA A 502 -12.06 -60.74 33.93
N LYS A 503 -10.80 -60.32 33.79
CA LYS A 503 -9.73 -61.14 33.21
C LYS A 503 -9.39 -62.35 34.09
N GLN A 504 -9.34 -62.19 35.42
CA GLN A 504 -9.07 -63.28 36.35
C GLN A 504 -10.21 -64.31 36.40
N ASN A 505 -11.46 -63.83 36.36
CA ASN A 505 -12.64 -64.69 36.49
C ASN A 505 -12.97 -65.49 35.23
N GLY A 506 -12.13 -65.44 34.20
CA GLY A 506 -12.27 -66.27 32.99
C GLY A 506 -12.46 -65.48 31.70
N ARG A 507 -12.27 -64.16 31.70
CA ARG A 507 -12.36 -63.28 30.53
C ARG A 507 -13.76 -63.28 29.88
N ASN A 508 -13.91 -62.57 28.75
CA ASN A 508 -15.17 -62.44 28.00
C ASN A 508 -16.37 -62.16 28.91
N ARG A 509 -16.24 -61.16 29.79
CA ARG A 509 -17.28 -60.81 30.77
C ARG A 509 -17.20 -59.35 31.20
N VAL A 510 -18.29 -58.91 31.82
CA VAL A 510 -18.40 -57.61 32.45
C VAL A 510 -18.36 -57.78 33.96
N GLU A 511 -17.49 -57.03 34.63
CA GLU A 511 -17.48 -56.88 36.08
C GLU A 511 -17.78 -55.42 36.45
N VAL A 512 -18.54 -55.21 37.52
CA VAL A 512 -18.89 -53.87 38.00
C VAL A 512 -18.17 -53.61 39.31
N PHE A 513 -17.48 -52.48 39.40
CA PHE A 513 -16.89 -52.01 40.64
C PHE A 513 -18.00 -51.48 41.56
N SER A 514 -18.25 -52.18 42.67
CA SER A 514 -19.31 -51.81 43.61
C SER A 514 -18.78 -50.88 44.72
N PRO A 515 -19.64 -50.08 45.37
CA PRO A 515 -19.23 -49.26 46.52
C PRO A 515 -18.61 -50.07 47.67
N LYS A 516 -19.00 -51.34 47.83
CA LYS A 516 -18.37 -52.23 48.84
C LYS A 516 -16.93 -52.56 48.49
N ASP A 517 -16.63 -52.69 47.20
CA ASP A 517 -15.25 -52.92 46.73
C ASP A 517 -14.39 -51.68 46.94
N PHE A 518 -14.99 -50.48 46.97
CA PHE A 518 -14.27 -49.24 47.23
C PHE A 518 -13.70 -49.19 48.65
N ASP A 519 -14.47 -49.64 49.65
CA ASP A 519 -14.02 -49.70 51.04
C ASP A 519 -12.82 -50.64 51.21
N ASP A 520 -12.81 -51.76 50.48
CA ASP A 520 -11.71 -52.72 50.52
C ASP A 520 -10.49 -52.23 49.70
N PHE A 521 -10.73 -51.56 48.56
CA PHE A 521 -9.69 -50.93 47.76
C PHE A 521 -8.96 -49.81 48.51
N VAL A 522 -9.69 -48.94 49.22
CA VAL A 522 -9.10 -47.88 50.05
C VAL A 522 -8.36 -48.48 51.25
N LYS A 523 -8.84 -49.58 51.84
CA LYS A 523 -8.13 -50.28 52.93
C LYS A 523 -6.85 -50.95 52.44
N GLN A 524 -6.85 -51.60 51.28
CA GLN A 524 -5.65 -52.23 50.70
C GLN A 524 -4.58 -51.18 50.34
N GLY A 525 -4.97 -50.04 49.75
CA GLY A 525 -4.06 -48.93 49.48
C GLY A 525 -3.51 -48.20 50.72
N GLN A 526 -4.13 -48.38 51.90
CA GLN A 526 -3.57 -47.93 53.18
C GLN A 526 -2.62 -48.96 53.84
N VAL A 527 -2.74 -50.25 53.50
CA VAL A 527 -1.85 -51.32 53.98
C VAL A 527 -0.55 -51.36 53.16
N GLU A 528 -0.61 -51.15 51.84
CA GLU A 528 0.58 -51.10 50.96
C GLU A 528 1.51 -49.91 51.24
N ARG A 529 0.99 -48.80 51.78
CA ARG A 529 1.81 -47.64 52.20
C ARG A 529 2.78 -47.92 53.36
N LYS A 530 2.74 -49.10 53.99
CA LYS A 530 3.69 -49.48 55.05
C LYS A 530 4.76 -50.49 54.65
N ASP A 531 4.68 -51.16 53.50
CA ASP A 531 5.61 -52.26 53.15
C ASP A 531 6.12 -52.31 51.69
N GLU A 532 5.84 -51.30 50.84
CA GLU A 532 6.37 -51.27 49.47
C GLU A 532 7.81 -50.71 49.34
N SER A 533 8.76 -51.25 50.11
CA SER A 533 10.19 -51.16 49.74
C SER A 533 10.71 -52.40 49.00
N GLN A 534 9.94 -53.48 48.88
CA GLN A 534 10.41 -54.71 48.25
C GLN A 534 9.28 -55.54 47.62
N ASN A 535 8.73 -55.10 46.49
CA ASN A 535 8.27 -56.01 45.42
C ASN A 535 8.08 -55.24 44.10
N HIS A 536 9.05 -55.41 43.21
CA HIS A 536 9.05 -54.82 41.86
C HIS A 536 8.15 -55.62 40.92
N HIS A 537 7.24 -54.94 40.20
CA HIS A 537 6.46 -55.49 39.10
C HIS A 537 6.97 -54.88 37.77
N PRO A 538 7.30 -55.67 36.72
CA PRO A 538 8.14 -55.21 35.60
C PRO A 538 7.38 -54.47 34.48
N VAL A 539 6.37 -53.66 34.79
CA VAL A 539 5.55 -52.96 33.76
C VAL A 539 5.43 -51.45 34.01
N PHE A 540 6.03 -50.92 35.07
CA PHE A 540 6.05 -49.48 35.33
C PHE A 540 7.48 -48.91 35.29
N ASP A 541 8.16 -49.08 34.16
CA ASP A 541 9.32 -48.23 33.85
C ASP A 541 8.83 -46.93 33.20
N LYS A 542 8.69 -45.90 34.02
CA LYS A 542 8.85 -44.52 33.59
C LYS A 542 10.34 -44.22 33.54
N GLU A 543 11.01 -44.60 32.46
CA GLU A 543 12.26 -43.99 32.00
C GLU A 543 12.60 -44.51 30.60
N ASN A 544 12.05 -43.83 29.60
CA ASN A 544 12.63 -43.62 28.27
C ASN A 544 11.66 -42.80 27.42
N VAL A 545 11.48 -41.54 27.79
CA VAL A 545 11.10 -40.52 26.82
C VAL A 545 12.40 -39.84 26.43
N ALA A 546 13.04 -40.36 25.37
CA ALA A 546 13.89 -39.51 24.58
C ALA A 546 12.98 -38.39 24.03
N GLU A 547 13.20 -37.16 24.48
CA GLU A 547 12.67 -35.98 23.80
C GLU A 547 13.12 -36.07 22.34
N ILE A 548 12.20 -36.39 21.44
CA ILE A 548 12.41 -36.12 20.02
C ILE A 548 12.24 -34.62 19.86
N SER A 549 13.34 -33.89 20.08
CA SER A 549 13.50 -32.51 19.67
C SER A 549 13.38 -32.45 18.14
N LEU A 550 12.39 -31.72 17.63
CA LEU A 550 12.17 -31.50 16.19
C LEU A 550 13.23 -30.56 15.54
N LEU A 551 14.44 -30.50 16.10
CA LEU A 551 15.53 -29.63 15.65
C LEU A 551 16.90 -30.32 15.57
N ASP A 552 16.97 -31.64 15.43
CA ASP A 552 18.23 -32.31 15.06
C ASP A 552 18.40 -32.32 13.53
N GLY A 553 19.07 -31.28 13.04
CA GLY A 553 19.42 -31.15 11.62
C GLY A 553 20.23 -29.92 11.23
N ILE A 554 20.81 -29.17 12.18
CA ILE A 554 21.70 -28.03 11.86
C ILE A 554 22.97 -28.15 12.68
N GLU A 555 24.10 -28.37 11.99
CA GLU A 555 25.44 -28.44 12.56
C GLU A 555 25.79 -27.15 13.33
N THR A 556 25.78 -27.22 14.66
CA THR A 556 26.35 -26.19 15.54
C THR A 556 27.82 -26.49 15.81
N SER A 557 28.68 -26.25 14.81
CA SER A 557 30.14 -26.22 14.99
C SER A 557 30.79 -24.98 14.40
N LYS A 558 30.09 -23.84 14.44
CA LYS A 558 30.67 -22.49 14.30
C LYS A 558 29.76 -21.53 15.03
N LEU A 559 30.06 -21.22 16.29
CA LEU A 559 29.67 -20.01 17.02
C LEU A 559 30.18 -20.11 18.47
N GLN A 560 31.51 -20.09 18.62
CA GLN A 560 32.16 -19.57 19.80
C GLN A 560 32.88 -18.30 19.37
N ASN A 561 32.23 -17.16 19.56
CA ASN A 561 32.84 -15.87 19.86
C ASN A 561 31.73 -14.82 19.78
N GLU A 562 31.26 -14.38 20.95
CA GLU A 562 31.29 -12.98 21.39
C GLU A 562 30.30 -12.81 22.55
N GLN A 563 30.88 -12.56 23.73
CA GLN A 563 30.16 -12.07 24.90
C GLN A 563 29.52 -10.73 24.55
N THR A 564 28.22 -10.55 24.81
CA THR A 564 27.63 -9.22 24.89
C THR A 564 27.27 -8.92 26.34
N PHE A 565 28.03 -7.98 26.88
CA PHE A 565 27.76 -7.24 28.11
C PHE A 565 26.42 -6.51 28.00
N VAL A 566 25.68 -6.50 29.10
CA VAL A 566 24.55 -5.59 29.34
C VAL A 566 25.13 -4.28 29.85
N GLU A 567 24.90 -3.18 29.15
CA GLU A 567 25.03 -1.84 29.73
C GLU A 567 24.03 -0.84 29.12
N ASP A 568 23.47 -0.04 30.01
CA ASP A 568 22.56 1.08 29.79
C ASP A 568 23.05 2.08 28.73
N ALA A 569 22.16 2.53 27.84
CA ALA A 569 22.30 3.84 27.19
C ALA A 569 20.93 4.37 26.72
N ARG A 570 20.37 5.27 27.53
CA ARG A 570 19.53 6.37 27.04
C ARG A 570 20.35 7.25 26.08
N GLU A 571 19.64 7.88 25.14
CA GLU A 571 20.10 8.91 24.18
C GLU A 571 20.94 8.43 22.99
N SER A 572 20.30 8.29 21.82
CA SER A 572 20.75 8.98 20.60
C SER A 572 19.69 8.91 19.50
N ARG A 573 19.44 10.08 18.89
CA ARG A 573 18.70 10.27 17.64
C ARG A 573 19.62 9.92 16.46
N SER A 574 19.14 9.14 15.48
CA SER A 574 19.49 9.28 14.05
C SER A 574 18.48 8.49 13.22
N VAL A 575 17.60 9.15 12.45
CA VAL A 575 17.77 9.61 11.06
C VAL A 575 17.84 8.44 10.07
N LEU A 576 16.71 8.21 9.40
CA LEU A 576 16.58 7.36 8.22
C LEU A 576 17.43 7.93 7.07
N PRO A 577 18.15 7.12 6.28
CA PRO A 577 18.91 7.60 5.14
C PRO A 577 17.97 7.85 3.95
N GLY A 578 17.94 9.09 3.45
CA GLY A 578 17.29 9.41 2.16
C GLY A 578 16.36 10.63 2.11
N VAL A 579 16.40 11.53 3.09
CA VAL A 579 15.63 12.80 3.04
C VAL A 579 16.60 13.98 3.05
N ASP A 580 16.60 14.77 1.99
CA ASP A 580 17.32 16.04 1.92
C ASP A 580 16.69 17.04 2.89
N ALA A 581 17.54 17.74 3.65
CA ALA A 581 17.14 18.56 4.80
C ALA A 581 16.46 19.90 4.44
N GLU A 582 16.13 20.16 3.17
CA GLU A 582 15.36 21.36 2.75
C GLU A 582 13.87 21.10 2.51
N ASP A 583 13.41 19.84 2.47
CA ASP A 583 11.98 19.51 2.28
C ASP A 583 11.16 19.48 3.58
N LEU A 584 11.73 19.94 4.71
CA LEU A 584 11.08 19.99 6.03
C LEU A 584 10.89 21.42 6.57
N LYS A 585 10.84 22.43 5.70
CA LYS A 585 10.32 23.77 6.01
C LYS A 585 9.12 24.08 5.12
#